data_AF-X6LM04-F1
#
_entry.id   AF-X6LM04-F1
#
_cell.length_a   1.000
_cell.length_b   1.000
_cell.length_c   1.000
_cell.angle_alpha   90.00
_cell.angle_beta   90.00
_cell.angle_gamma   90.00
#
_symmetry.space_group_name_H-M   'P 1'
#
loop_
_entity.id
_entity.type
_entity.pdbx_description
1 polymer ?
#
loop_
_entity_poly.entity_id
_entity_poly.type
_entity_poly.pdbx_seq_one_letter_code
_entity_poly.pdbx_strand_id
1 'polypeptide(L)'
;MTFQNTLPYPLKNCVVILSEDNTFVHIIGGINDEYQLMSTHIITEVSELLSKEKGIEWKVEEDEEENKESEEESEEEEDEEEENEEEEEKEIDSEMSKLVKNKEVKEHFNKVMKWWNEREQKDKTKIIEKFKTLSNEQFGEWLLNQHKWKNQIIKDDIDSICFFIDVYLAMITTNEDKKKEKELTTYVKVDEREALIKMKELTFEELLYQSYHCLERKDIQKMKNEHVKLDLTNIKDKIIESDNDVKREFKKNELSFKIILTPFQPIINGKTKTIKNALVIMIAISEYNDNTQWPNLPNVKEKDLKNFEQLFQKELNYTFEWSQSTQMIRQGVQSFLTKTIAKHDLHENTNKYDGLIIIICGHGEDGNMLVASDGKYISIDEMRASFNCYKMEAFKDLPKILIIDSCRGENIPKSYEIVTRGNKMLHGHNDDGFLIIWSTTKGHRVVDLSLLSQCMKNVVTSKYKSGYPFKRMLEDIRTEIRTNKSSEWYCVESQDTTNYDIIFQQRKPV
;
A
#
# COMPACT_ATOMS: atom_id res chain seq x y z
N MET A 1 31.06 -2.38 -1.47
CA MET A 1 30.30 -1.23 -0.91
C MET A 1 29.35 -1.78 0.14
N THR A 2 29.62 -1.59 1.43
CA THR A 2 28.68 -1.98 2.49
C THR A 2 27.75 -0.81 2.77
N PHE A 3 26.53 -0.90 2.25
CA PHE A 3 25.48 0.08 2.52
C PHE A 3 25.00 -0.07 3.97
N GLN A 4 24.73 1.04 4.66
CA GLN A 4 24.20 1.00 6.03
C GLN A 4 22.82 0.32 6.08
N ASN A 5 22.04 0.48 5.02
CA ASN A 5 20.76 -0.16 4.83
C ASN A 5 20.79 -0.88 3.49
N THR A 6 20.96 -2.20 3.55
CA THR A 6 20.77 -3.08 2.40
C THR A 6 19.32 -3.56 2.40
N LEU A 7 18.76 -3.77 1.22
CA LEU A 7 17.52 -4.53 1.12
C LEU A 7 17.72 -5.91 1.78
N PRO A 8 16.66 -6.52 2.32
CA PRO A 8 16.74 -7.85 2.93
C PRO A 8 17.35 -8.90 1.98
N TYR A 9 17.23 -8.66 0.67
CA TYR A 9 17.84 -9.45 -0.39
C TYR A 9 18.36 -8.51 -1.50
N PRO A 10 19.51 -8.80 -2.10
CA PRO A 10 19.98 -8.10 -3.29
C PRO A 10 19.00 -8.31 -4.45
N LEU A 11 18.59 -7.22 -5.10
CA LEU A 11 17.63 -7.22 -6.20
C LEU A 11 18.20 -6.45 -7.39
N LYS A 12 18.12 -7.05 -8.58
CA LYS A 12 18.40 -6.45 -9.88
C LYS A 12 17.09 -6.22 -10.63
N ASN A 13 17.06 -5.30 -11.60
CA ASN A 13 15.89 -5.07 -12.48
C ASN A 13 14.54 -4.80 -11.76
N CYS A 14 14.55 -4.15 -10.60
CA CYS A 14 13.33 -3.77 -9.87
C CYS A 14 12.81 -2.39 -10.31
N VAL A 15 11.51 -2.15 -10.08
CA VAL A 15 10.89 -0.82 -10.26
C VAL A 15 10.84 -0.11 -8.92
N VAL A 16 11.35 1.12 -8.88
CA VAL A 16 11.37 1.95 -7.67
C VAL A 16 10.47 3.15 -7.86
N ILE A 17 9.47 3.30 -6.98
CA ILE A 17 8.46 4.38 -7.02
C ILE A 17 8.50 5.13 -5.69
N LEU A 18 8.63 6.45 -5.74
CA LEU A 18 8.55 7.31 -4.56
C LEU A 18 7.09 7.65 -4.25
N SER A 19 6.70 7.63 -2.96
CA SER A 19 5.37 8.06 -2.53
C SER A 19 5.16 9.56 -2.81
N GLU A 20 3.90 9.98 -2.96
CA GLU A 20 3.52 11.37 -3.30
C GLU A 20 4.01 12.39 -2.27
N ASP A 21 4.13 11.99 -1.00
CA ASP A 21 4.66 12.79 0.10
C ASP A 21 6.18 12.66 0.29
N ASN A 22 6.87 11.93 -0.59
CA ASN A 22 8.30 11.61 -0.52
C ASN A 22 8.74 10.95 0.79
N THR A 23 7.84 10.31 1.52
CA THR A 23 8.15 9.66 2.80
C THR A 23 8.59 8.20 2.60
N PHE A 24 8.08 7.52 1.57
CA PHE A 24 8.32 6.10 1.35
C PHE A 24 8.84 5.80 -0.06
N VAL A 25 9.70 4.79 -0.15
CA VAL A 25 10.13 4.18 -1.41
C VAL A 25 9.45 2.82 -1.54
N HIS A 26 8.74 2.61 -2.65
CA HIS A 26 8.15 1.35 -3.04
C HIS A 26 9.07 0.66 -4.04
N ILE A 27 9.54 -0.53 -3.71
CA ILE A 27 10.35 -1.37 -4.59
C ILE A 27 9.49 -2.55 -4.99
N ILE A 28 9.23 -2.68 -6.29
CA ILE A 28 8.30 -3.66 -6.84
C ILE A 28 9.06 -4.57 -7.80
N GLY A 29 8.96 -5.87 -7.54
CA GLY A 29 9.58 -6.90 -8.35
C GLY A 29 11.11 -6.95 -8.20
N GLY A 30 11.75 -7.54 -9.20
CA GLY A 30 13.21 -7.66 -9.30
C GLY A 30 13.66 -9.10 -9.40
N ILE A 31 14.97 -9.29 -9.49
CA ILE A 31 15.62 -10.57 -9.67
C ILE A 31 16.68 -10.70 -8.57
N ASN A 32 16.71 -11.83 -7.85
CA ASN A 32 17.74 -12.07 -6.83
C ASN A 32 19.09 -12.46 -7.46
N ASP A 33 20.11 -12.69 -6.64
CA ASP A 33 21.44 -13.09 -7.12
C ASP A 33 21.47 -14.48 -7.77
N GLU A 34 20.45 -15.32 -7.53
CA GLU A 34 20.25 -16.62 -8.20
C GLU A 34 19.47 -16.50 -9.52
N TYR A 35 19.29 -15.28 -10.03
CA TYR A 35 18.49 -14.98 -11.23
C TYR A 35 17.01 -15.39 -11.14
N GLN A 36 16.49 -15.63 -9.93
CA GLN A 36 15.08 -15.93 -9.72
C GLN A 36 14.28 -14.63 -9.64
N LEU A 37 13.16 -14.61 -10.37
CA LEU A 37 12.23 -13.49 -10.35
C LEU A 37 11.52 -13.44 -8.98
N MET A 38 11.62 -12.29 -8.32
CA MET A 38 11.10 -12.06 -6.99
C MET A 38 9.86 -11.15 -7.08
N SER A 39 8.66 -11.70 -6.91
CA SER A 39 7.42 -10.92 -6.78
C SER A 39 7.34 -10.30 -5.37
N THR A 40 8.25 -9.36 -5.08
CA THR A 40 8.34 -8.71 -3.77
C THR A 40 7.88 -7.27 -3.89
N HIS A 41 6.98 -6.85 -3.00
CA HIS A 41 6.69 -5.43 -2.79
C HIS A 41 7.26 -5.00 -1.44
N ILE A 42 8.34 -4.23 -1.48
CA ILE A 42 9.02 -3.69 -0.30
C ILE A 42 8.67 -2.22 -0.18
N ILE A 43 8.31 -1.78 1.03
CA ILE A 43 8.09 -0.37 1.36
C ILE A 43 9.08 -0.01 2.47
N THR A 44 9.88 1.02 2.26
CA THR A 44 10.87 1.50 3.23
C THR A 44 10.80 3.03 3.34
N GLU A 45 11.09 3.59 4.51
CA GLU A 45 11.14 5.05 4.65
C GLU A 45 12.36 5.64 3.94
N VAL A 46 12.17 6.77 3.27
CA VAL A 46 13.26 7.54 2.62
C VAL A 46 14.29 8.00 3.66
N SER A 47 13.83 8.31 4.88
CA SER A 47 14.66 8.74 6.01
C SER A 47 15.70 7.68 6.41
N GLU A 48 15.33 6.40 6.32
CA GLU A 48 16.19 5.26 6.62
C GLU A 48 17.26 5.09 5.52
N LEU A 49 16.93 5.31 4.25
CA LEU A 49 17.89 5.17 3.15
C LEU A 49 18.97 6.27 3.09
N LEU A 50 18.75 7.42 3.75
CA LEU A 50 19.60 8.61 3.60
C LEU A 50 20.63 8.82 4.74
N SER A 51 20.86 7.84 5.62
CA SER A 51 21.89 7.98 6.67
C SER A 51 23.33 7.80 6.13
N LYS A 52 24.19 8.78 6.47
CA LYS A 52 25.52 9.10 5.88
C LYS A 52 26.52 7.95 5.64
N GLU A 53 27.17 8.03 4.48
CA GLU A 53 28.30 7.23 3.97
C GLU A 53 29.61 7.32 4.79
N LYS A 54 30.36 6.20 4.83
CA LYS A 54 31.81 6.15 5.04
C LYS A 54 32.48 5.16 4.06
N GLY A 55 33.38 5.68 3.22
CA GLY A 55 34.70 5.13 2.81
C GLY A 55 34.84 3.72 2.19
N ILE A 56 35.02 3.70 0.85
CA ILE A 56 36.00 2.99 -0.02
C ILE A 56 36.60 1.62 0.39
N GLU A 57 36.56 0.60 -0.51
CA GLU A 57 37.70 0.01 -1.30
C GLU A 57 37.28 -1.25 -2.09
N TRP A 58 37.87 -1.48 -3.27
CA TRP A 58 37.52 -2.55 -4.25
C TRP A 58 38.42 -3.80 -4.12
N LYS A 59 37.85 -4.99 -4.38
CA LYS A 59 38.57 -6.18 -4.86
C LYS A 59 37.70 -6.94 -5.86
N VAL A 60 38.33 -7.35 -6.97
CA VAL A 60 37.80 -8.17 -8.07
C VAL A 60 38.34 -9.59 -7.89
N GLU A 61 37.50 -10.59 -8.06
CA GLU A 61 37.89 -11.97 -8.38
C GLU A 61 37.01 -12.45 -9.55
N GLU A 62 37.67 -12.94 -10.59
CA GLU A 62 37.13 -13.60 -11.79
C GLU A 62 36.97 -15.09 -11.52
N ASP A 63 36.02 -15.75 -12.20
CA ASP A 63 36.10 -17.19 -12.51
C ASP A 63 35.35 -17.49 -13.82
N GLU A 64 35.99 -18.30 -14.66
CA GLU A 64 35.63 -18.74 -16.02
C GLU A 64 35.10 -20.20 -16.05
N GLU A 65 34.73 -20.65 -17.27
CA GLU A 65 34.52 -22.02 -17.81
C GLU A 65 33.09 -22.63 -17.76
N GLU A 66 32.59 -23.43 -18.73
CA GLU A 66 32.77 -23.62 -20.19
C GLU A 66 31.82 -24.78 -20.66
N ASN A 67 31.39 -24.77 -21.94
CA ASN A 67 31.08 -25.92 -22.86
C ASN A 67 29.85 -26.86 -22.64
N LYS A 68 29.21 -27.52 -23.64
CA LYS A 68 29.04 -27.45 -25.13
C LYS A 68 28.07 -28.57 -25.61
N GLU A 69 27.71 -28.52 -26.92
CA GLU A 69 27.23 -29.59 -27.87
C GLU A 69 25.73 -29.98 -27.91
N SER A 70 25.06 -30.25 -29.06
CA SER A 70 25.41 -30.39 -30.50
C SER A 70 24.15 -30.48 -31.42
N GLU A 71 24.25 -30.01 -32.68
CA GLU A 71 23.84 -30.54 -34.04
C GLU A 71 22.48 -31.29 -34.24
N GLU A 72 21.73 -31.29 -35.37
CA GLU A 72 21.94 -31.00 -36.82
C GLU A 72 20.56 -31.04 -37.58
N GLU A 73 20.59 -30.82 -38.92
CA GLU A 73 19.53 -30.95 -39.97
C GLU A 73 18.74 -29.68 -40.36
N SER A 74 18.54 -29.30 -41.63
CA SER A 74 18.98 -29.79 -42.94
C SER A 74 18.56 -28.76 -44.01
N GLU A 75 19.33 -28.70 -45.10
CA GLU A 75 19.25 -27.85 -46.30
C GLU A 75 17.85 -27.76 -46.95
N GLU A 76 17.23 -26.57 -46.97
CA GLU A 76 16.16 -26.18 -47.92
C GLU A 76 15.79 -24.66 -47.86
N GLU A 77 16.73 -23.71 -47.64
CA GLU A 77 16.38 -22.26 -47.49
C GLU A 77 17.33 -21.25 -48.20
N GLU A 78 18.11 -21.66 -49.20
CA GLU A 78 19.17 -20.77 -49.76
C GLU A 78 18.68 -19.49 -50.50
N ASP A 79 17.39 -19.35 -50.83
CA ASP A 79 16.88 -18.16 -51.55
C ASP A 79 16.04 -17.19 -50.65
N GLU A 80 15.56 -17.62 -49.48
CA GLU A 80 14.81 -16.76 -48.52
C GLU A 80 15.68 -16.27 -47.33
N GLU A 81 16.83 -16.89 -47.09
CA GLU A 81 17.80 -16.48 -46.07
C GLU A 81 18.56 -15.19 -46.47
N GLU A 82 18.94 -15.02 -47.74
CA GLU A 82 19.70 -13.83 -48.18
C GLU A 82 18.91 -12.51 -48.03
N GLU A 83 17.58 -12.51 -48.23
CA GLU A 83 16.76 -11.30 -48.05
C GLU A 83 16.53 -10.93 -46.58
N ASN A 84 16.43 -11.92 -45.67
CA ASN A 84 16.26 -11.69 -44.22
C ASN A 84 17.57 -11.28 -43.53
N GLU A 85 18.71 -11.86 -43.92
CA GLU A 85 20.02 -11.47 -43.38
C GLU A 85 20.36 -10.00 -43.71
N GLU A 86 20.01 -9.53 -44.91
CA GLU A 86 20.21 -8.13 -45.30
C GLU A 86 19.39 -7.12 -44.47
N GLU A 87 18.20 -7.50 -43.97
CA GLU A 87 17.41 -6.65 -43.07
C GLU A 87 17.95 -6.66 -41.64
N GLU A 88 18.39 -7.81 -41.14
CA GLU A 88 19.03 -7.95 -39.82
C GLU A 88 20.35 -7.15 -39.75
N GLU A 89 21.17 -7.17 -40.80
CA GLU A 89 22.41 -6.36 -40.88
C GLU A 89 22.14 -4.85 -40.84
N LYS A 90 21.06 -4.38 -41.49
CA LYS A 90 20.66 -2.95 -41.46
C LYS A 90 20.18 -2.51 -40.08
N GLU A 91 19.54 -3.39 -39.32
CA GLU A 91 19.08 -3.10 -37.96
C GLU A 91 20.26 -3.04 -36.97
N ILE A 92 21.19 -4.00 -37.07
CA ILE A 92 22.44 -4.02 -36.31
C ILE A 92 23.25 -2.75 -36.56
N ASP A 93 23.40 -2.35 -37.82
CA ASP A 93 24.11 -1.12 -38.23
C ASP A 93 23.51 0.15 -37.58
N SER A 94 22.18 0.22 -37.50
CA SER A 94 21.43 1.33 -36.90
C SER A 94 21.59 1.41 -35.39
N GLU A 95 21.56 0.26 -34.70
CA GLU A 95 21.72 0.18 -33.24
C GLU A 95 23.16 0.50 -32.81
N MET A 96 24.13 -0.09 -33.49
CA MET A 96 25.56 0.11 -33.25
C MET A 96 25.97 1.58 -33.41
N SER A 97 25.43 2.26 -34.42
CA SER A 97 25.66 3.69 -34.67
C SER A 97 25.18 4.62 -33.53
N LYS A 98 24.25 4.17 -32.68
CA LYS A 98 23.74 4.93 -31.52
C LYS A 98 24.64 4.81 -30.28
N LEU A 99 25.43 3.74 -30.16
CA LEU A 99 26.23 3.43 -28.97
C LEU A 99 27.54 4.24 -28.90
N VAL A 100 28.07 4.70 -30.04
CA VAL A 100 29.36 5.42 -30.12
C VAL A 100 29.19 6.95 -30.08
N LYS A 101 29.55 7.58 -28.95
CA LYS A 101 29.39 9.04 -28.72
C LYS A 101 30.61 9.90 -29.09
N ASN A 102 31.81 9.32 -29.17
CA ASN A 102 33.05 10.05 -29.46
C ASN A 102 33.31 10.09 -30.98
N LYS A 103 33.65 11.27 -31.53
CA LYS A 103 33.82 11.50 -32.97
C LYS A 103 34.98 10.69 -33.59
N GLU A 104 36.13 10.61 -32.91
CA GLU A 104 37.29 9.86 -33.43
C GLU A 104 37.02 8.35 -33.39
N VAL A 105 36.42 7.87 -32.30
CA VAL A 105 35.97 6.48 -32.18
C VAL A 105 34.91 6.15 -33.22
N LYS A 106 34.00 7.08 -33.52
CA LYS A 106 32.95 6.91 -34.53
C LYS A 106 33.52 6.81 -35.96
N GLU A 107 34.52 7.60 -36.31
CA GLU A 107 35.17 7.52 -37.63
C GLU A 107 35.89 6.18 -37.81
N HIS A 108 36.57 5.70 -36.77
CA HIS A 108 37.24 4.41 -36.78
C HIS A 108 36.24 3.23 -36.82
N PHE A 109 35.16 3.33 -36.06
CA PHE A 109 34.09 2.33 -36.05
C PHE A 109 33.34 2.24 -37.39
N ASN A 110 33.04 3.37 -38.03
CA ASN A 110 32.44 3.40 -39.37
C ASN A 110 33.34 2.73 -40.42
N LYS A 111 34.67 2.86 -40.28
CA LYS A 111 35.63 2.18 -41.15
C LYS A 111 35.58 0.66 -40.97
N VAL A 112 35.51 0.18 -39.73
CA VAL A 112 35.39 -1.25 -39.40
C VAL A 112 34.06 -1.83 -39.87
N MET A 113 32.95 -1.13 -39.66
CA MET A 113 31.63 -1.53 -40.13
C MET A 113 31.58 -1.64 -41.66
N LYS A 114 32.12 -0.64 -42.38
CA LYS A 114 32.25 -0.71 -43.84
C LYS A 114 33.11 -1.89 -44.28
N TRP A 115 34.22 -2.13 -43.59
CA TRP A 115 35.10 -3.26 -43.87
C TRP A 115 34.40 -4.62 -43.66
N TRP A 116 33.53 -4.72 -42.65
CA TRP A 116 32.73 -5.93 -42.35
C TRP A 116 31.65 -6.18 -43.42
N ASN A 117 30.90 -5.15 -43.79
CA ASN A 117 29.79 -5.26 -44.74
C ASN A 117 30.27 -5.56 -46.17
N GLU A 118 31.51 -5.23 -46.51
CA GLU A 118 32.16 -5.58 -47.79
C GLU A 118 32.70 -7.03 -47.83
N ARG A 119 32.34 -7.89 -46.86
CA ARG A 119 32.77 -9.30 -46.81
C ARG A 119 31.66 -10.23 -47.28
N GLU A 120 32.05 -11.22 -48.08
CA GLU A 120 31.18 -12.34 -48.42
C GLU A 120 30.90 -13.18 -47.16
N GLN A 121 29.73 -13.81 -47.09
CA GLN A 121 29.28 -14.53 -45.89
C GLN A 121 30.29 -15.59 -45.42
N LYS A 122 30.84 -16.37 -46.36
CA LYS A 122 31.92 -17.35 -46.06
C LYS A 122 33.17 -16.75 -45.42
N ASP A 123 33.49 -15.49 -45.72
CA ASP A 123 34.62 -14.80 -45.08
C ASP A 123 34.24 -14.36 -43.66
N LYS A 124 33.02 -13.83 -43.47
CA LYS A 124 32.49 -13.45 -42.15
C LYS A 124 32.47 -14.66 -41.22
N THR A 125 31.93 -15.80 -41.66
CA THR A 125 31.91 -17.06 -40.89
C THR A 125 33.32 -17.49 -40.49
N LYS A 126 34.27 -17.47 -41.43
CA LYS A 126 35.67 -17.83 -41.17
C LYS A 126 36.34 -16.88 -40.18
N ILE A 127 36.03 -15.58 -40.25
CA ILE A 127 36.54 -14.58 -39.31
C ILE A 127 35.98 -14.84 -37.91
N ILE A 128 34.67 -15.09 -37.77
CA ILE A 128 34.02 -15.41 -36.50
C ILE A 128 34.59 -16.69 -35.89
N GLU A 129 34.76 -17.75 -36.69
CA GLU A 129 35.34 -19.00 -36.24
C GLU A 129 36.76 -18.81 -35.70
N LYS A 130 37.57 -18.00 -36.39
CA LYS A 130 38.93 -17.68 -35.94
C LYS A 130 38.94 -16.77 -34.72
N PHE A 131 38.01 -15.84 -34.61
CA PHE A 131 37.84 -14.99 -33.44
C PHE A 131 37.48 -15.82 -32.20
N LYS A 132 36.57 -16.79 -32.32
CA LYS A 132 36.18 -17.69 -31.22
C LYS A 132 37.27 -18.67 -30.79
N THR A 133 38.25 -18.96 -31.66
CA THR A 133 39.25 -20.02 -31.42
C THR A 133 40.65 -19.49 -31.07
N LEU A 134 40.92 -18.22 -31.29
CA LEU A 134 42.21 -17.59 -31.04
C LEU A 134 42.09 -16.51 -29.96
N SER A 135 43.16 -16.25 -29.21
CA SER A 135 43.19 -15.05 -28.36
C SER A 135 43.18 -13.78 -29.22
N ASN A 136 42.75 -12.64 -28.66
CA ASN A 136 42.70 -11.37 -29.41
C ASN A 136 44.04 -10.99 -30.07
N GLU A 137 45.17 -11.28 -29.40
CA GLU A 137 46.51 -11.05 -29.96
C GLU A 137 46.78 -11.97 -31.17
N GLN A 138 46.49 -13.27 -31.04
CA GLN A 138 46.68 -14.26 -32.09
C GLN A 138 45.73 -14.03 -33.28
N PHE A 139 44.49 -13.63 -32.99
CA PHE A 139 43.50 -13.24 -33.98
C PHE A 139 43.99 -12.01 -34.77
N GLY A 140 44.51 -10.99 -34.08
CA GLY A 140 45.09 -9.80 -34.71
C GLY A 140 46.26 -10.13 -35.63
N GLU A 141 47.19 -10.97 -35.17
CA GLU A 141 48.32 -11.44 -36.00
C GLU A 141 47.85 -12.25 -37.20
N TRP A 142 46.86 -13.14 -37.00
CA TRP A 142 46.27 -13.93 -38.09
C TRP A 142 45.63 -13.03 -39.14
N LEU A 143 44.83 -12.04 -38.70
CA LEU A 143 44.09 -11.13 -39.56
C LEU A 143 45.02 -10.24 -40.39
N LEU A 144 46.08 -9.70 -39.79
CA LEU A 144 47.11 -8.89 -40.47
C LEU A 144 47.96 -9.71 -41.46
N ASN A 145 48.12 -11.02 -41.23
CA ASN A 145 48.86 -11.91 -42.11
C ASN A 145 48.03 -12.50 -43.24
N GLN A 146 46.70 -12.33 -43.23
CA GLN A 146 45.86 -12.76 -44.36
C GLN A 146 46.12 -11.89 -45.58
N HIS A 147 46.74 -12.48 -46.62
CA HIS A 147 47.04 -11.81 -47.89
C HIS A 147 45.81 -11.12 -48.53
N LYS A 148 44.60 -11.64 -48.26
CA LYS A 148 43.34 -11.08 -48.74
C LYS A 148 43.00 -9.72 -48.11
N TRP A 149 43.43 -9.45 -46.87
CA TRP A 149 43.01 -8.28 -46.08
C TRP A 149 44.15 -7.40 -45.58
N LYS A 150 45.39 -7.85 -45.76
CA LYS A 150 46.64 -7.21 -45.29
C LYS A 150 46.80 -5.72 -45.64
N ASN A 151 46.15 -5.24 -46.69
CA ASN A 151 46.22 -3.84 -47.13
C ASN A 151 45.01 -2.99 -46.71
N GLN A 152 44.01 -3.58 -46.06
CA GLN A 152 42.75 -2.92 -45.69
C GLN A 152 42.61 -2.69 -44.19
N ILE A 153 43.44 -3.35 -43.38
CA ILE A 153 43.42 -3.33 -41.91
C ILE A 153 44.82 -2.99 -41.42
N ILE A 154 44.92 -2.07 -40.48
CA ILE A 154 46.15 -1.77 -39.74
C ILE A 154 46.03 -2.28 -38.31
N LYS A 155 47.16 -2.32 -37.58
CA LYS A 155 47.19 -2.81 -36.19
C LYS A 155 46.19 -2.09 -35.28
N ASP A 156 46.01 -0.79 -35.47
CA ASP A 156 45.09 0.02 -34.66
C ASP A 156 43.62 -0.32 -34.91
N ASP A 157 43.29 -1.03 -36.00
CA ASP A 157 41.91 -1.44 -36.31
C ASP A 157 41.49 -2.72 -35.55
N ILE A 158 42.45 -3.48 -34.99
CA ILE A 158 42.19 -4.83 -34.44
C ILE A 158 41.24 -4.79 -33.25
N ASP A 159 41.47 -3.91 -32.27
CA ASP A 159 40.63 -3.83 -31.06
C ASP A 159 39.18 -3.48 -31.42
N SER A 160 38.99 -2.63 -32.42
CA SER A 160 37.67 -2.22 -32.90
C SER A 160 36.97 -3.32 -33.70
N ILE A 161 37.71 -4.15 -34.42
CA ILE A 161 37.18 -5.34 -35.11
C ILE A 161 36.74 -6.38 -34.09
N CYS A 162 37.56 -6.66 -33.06
CA CYS A 162 37.18 -7.58 -31.98
C CYS A 162 35.89 -7.12 -31.29
N PHE A 163 35.85 -5.84 -30.88
CA PHE A 163 34.66 -5.25 -30.27
C PHE A 163 33.43 -5.34 -31.17
N PHE A 164 33.58 -5.08 -32.47
CA PHE A 164 32.47 -5.20 -33.43
C PHE A 164 31.93 -6.64 -33.50
N ILE A 165 32.80 -7.65 -33.56
CA ILE A 165 32.40 -9.06 -33.63
C ILE A 165 31.68 -9.49 -32.36
N ASP A 166 32.15 -9.05 -31.18
CA ASP A 166 31.48 -9.34 -29.91
C ASP A 166 30.04 -8.82 -29.89
N VAL A 167 29.83 -7.57 -30.33
CA VAL A 167 28.48 -6.98 -30.37
C VAL A 167 27.60 -7.67 -31.42
N TYR A 168 28.16 -7.99 -32.58
CA TYR A 168 27.46 -8.72 -33.64
C TYR A 168 26.97 -10.10 -33.15
N LEU A 169 27.82 -10.86 -32.44
CA LEU A 169 27.45 -12.15 -31.86
C LEU A 169 26.38 -12.02 -30.76
N ALA A 170 26.44 -10.98 -29.93
CA ALA A 170 25.44 -10.72 -28.89
C ALA A 170 24.05 -10.38 -29.47
N MET A 171 24.01 -9.71 -30.63
CA MET A 171 22.76 -9.36 -31.32
C MET A 171 22.14 -10.58 -32.02
N ILE A 172 22.95 -11.43 -32.65
CA ILE A 172 22.45 -12.67 -33.28
C ILE A 172 21.88 -13.62 -32.23
N THR A 173 22.59 -13.84 -31.13
CA THR A 173 22.13 -14.71 -30.03
C THR A 173 20.84 -14.22 -29.36
N THR A 174 20.57 -12.92 -29.35
CA THR A 174 19.32 -12.36 -28.81
C THR A 174 18.14 -12.37 -29.79
N ASN A 175 18.39 -12.61 -31.09
CA ASN A 175 17.35 -12.73 -32.11
C ASN A 175 16.95 -14.19 -32.39
N GLU A 176 17.85 -15.16 -32.21
CA GLU A 176 17.51 -16.60 -32.28
C GLU A 176 16.47 -17.00 -31.22
N ASP A 177 16.53 -16.43 -30.01
CA ASP A 177 15.53 -16.63 -28.94
C ASP A 177 14.14 -16.01 -29.23
N LYS A 178 14.00 -15.19 -30.29
CA LYS A 178 12.72 -14.55 -30.67
C LYS A 178 11.98 -15.25 -31.82
N LYS A 179 12.61 -16.18 -32.55
CA LYS A 179 11.96 -16.83 -33.70
C LYS A 179 11.07 -18.02 -33.25
N LYS A 180 9.79 -17.71 -32.93
CA LYS A 180 8.57 -18.55 -32.82
C LYS A 180 7.82 -18.55 -31.46
N GLU A 181 7.55 -17.41 -30.85
CA GLU A 181 6.43 -17.32 -29.89
C GLU A 181 5.12 -17.00 -30.63
N LYS A 182 4.20 -17.97 -30.68
CA LYS A 182 2.79 -17.69 -31.05
C LYS A 182 2.21 -16.73 -30.00
N GLU A 183 1.95 -15.47 -30.38
CA GLU A 183 1.25 -14.52 -29.51
C GLU A 183 -0.05 -15.14 -28.98
N LEU A 184 -0.15 -15.32 -27.66
CA LEU A 184 -1.32 -15.89 -27.01
C LEU A 184 -2.33 -14.78 -26.75
N THR A 185 -3.54 -14.90 -27.31
CA THR A 185 -4.59 -13.90 -27.17
C THR A 185 -5.74 -14.40 -26.31
N THR A 186 -6.26 -13.53 -25.45
CA THR A 186 -7.41 -13.83 -24.58
C THR A 186 -8.19 -12.55 -24.24
N TYR A 187 -9.39 -12.67 -23.68
CA TYR A 187 -10.21 -11.52 -23.29
C TYR A 187 -10.22 -11.35 -21.76
N VAL A 188 -10.20 -10.10 -21.31
CA VAL A 188 -10.41 -9.73 -19.90
C VAL A 188 -11.65 -8.85 -19.80
N LYS A 189 -12.57 -9.22 -18.91
CA LYS A 189 -13.79 -8.49 -18.64
C LYS A 189 -13.64 -7.59 -17.42
N VAL A 190 -13.95 -6.31 -17.57
CA VAL A 190 -13.96 -5.30 -16.50
C VAL A 190 -15.36 -4.71 -16.43
N ASP A 191 -16.14 -5.12 -15.43
CA ASP A 191 -17.58 -4.87 -15.33
C ASP A 191 -18.34 -5.38 -16.58
N GLU A 192 -18.85 -4.48 -17.41
CA GLU A 192 -19.55 -4.77 -18.67
C GLU A 192 -18.64 -4.68 -19.90
N ARG A 193 -17.40 -4.22 -19.74
CA ARG A 193 -16.43 -4.02 -20.83
C ARG A 193 -15.60 -5.28 -21.02
N GLU A 194 -15.28 -5.60 -22.27
CA GLU A 194 -14.35 -6.67 -22.62
C GLU A 194 -13.17 -6.07 -23.39
N ALA A 195 -11.96 -6.44 -22.99
CA ALA A 195 -10.71 -6.01 -23.61
C ALA A 195 -9.92 -7.24 -24.08
N LEU A 196 -9.44 -7.20 -25.32
CA LEU A 196 -8.52 -8.21 -25.85
C LEU A 196 -7.13 -7.90 -25.31
N ILE A 197 -6.49 -8.89 -24.68
CA ILE A 197 -5.10 -8.81 -24.24
C ILE A 197 -4.22 -9.78 -25.03
N LYS A 198 -2.96 -9.41 -25.17
CA LYS A 198 -1.90 -10.23 -25.75
C LYS A 198 -0.93 -10.60 -24.65
N MET A 199 -0.66 -11.88 -24.48
CA MET A 199 0.26 -12.40 -23.48
C MET A 199 1.47 -13.00 -24.18
N LYS A 200 2.67 -12.66 -23.68
CA LYS A 200 3.92 -13.28 -24.13
C LYS A 200 4.05 -14.69 -23.55
N GLU A 201 3.75 -14.83 -22.26
CA GLU A 201 3.85 -16.09 -21.52
C GLU A 201 2.54 -16.44 -20.81
N LEU A 202 2.24 -17.73 -20.65
CA LEU A 202 1.08 -18.22 -19.87
C LEU A 202 1.36 -18.23 -18.36
N THR A 203 1.64 -17.05 -17.80
CA THR A 203 1.85 -16.84 -16.37
C THR A 203 0.75 -15.99 -15.77
N PHE A 204 0.56 -16.13 -14.45
CA PHE A 204 -0.36 -15.28 -13.69
C PHE A 204 0.11 -13.83 -13.68
N GLU A 205 1.42 -13.60 -13.61
CA GLU A 205 2.01 -12.27 -13.61
C GLU A 205 1.75 -11.53 -14.92
N GLU A 206 1.96 -12.17 -16.07
CA GLU A 206 1.67 -11.55 -17.37
C GLU A 206 0.17 -11.27 -17.52
N LEU A 207 -0.70 -12.20 -17.10
CA LEU A 207 -2.14 -11.98 -17.09
C LEU A 207 -2.51 -10.77 -16.22
N LEU A 208 -1.92 -10.66 -15.03
CA LEU A 208 -2.14 -9.56 -14.10
C LEU A 208 -1.67 -8.23 -14.70
N TYR A 209 -0.45 -8.21 -15.26
CA TYR A 209 0.13 -7.05 -15.92
C TYR A 209 -0.77 -6.52 -17.05
N GLN A 210 -1.19 -7.40 -17.97
CA GLN A 210 -2.09 -7.05 -19.07
C GLN A 210 -3.47 -6.60 -18.56
N SER A 211 -3.96 -7.21 -17.47
CA SER A 211 -5.23 -6.83 -16.85
C SER A 211 -5.21 -5.41 -16.28
N TYR A 212 -4.08 -4.97 -15.71
CA TYR A 212 -3.92 -3.57 -15.25
C TYR A 212 -4.02 -2.56 -16.40
N HIS A 213 -3.52 -2.90 -17.59
CA HIS A 213 -3.65 -2.06 -18.79
C HIS A 213 -5.09 -1.94 -19.30
N CYS A 214 -5.99 -2.83 -18.86
CA CYS A 214 -7.42 -2.77 -19.20
C CYS A 214 -8.22 -1.80 -18.31
N LEU A 215 -7.62 -1.27 -17.23
CA LEU A 215 -8.29 -0.38 -16.29
C LEU A 215 -8.36 1.06 -16.82
N GLU A 216 -9.52 1.68 -16.70
CA GLU A 216 -9.69 3.11 -16.93
C GLU A 216 -9.36 3.91 -15.67
N ARG A 217 -9.13 5.23 -15.83
CA ARG A 217 -8.91 6.16 -14.71
C ARG A 217 -9.98 6.07 -13.62
N LYS A 218 -11.24 5.80 -13.99
CA LYS A 218 -12.34 5.65 -13.03
C LYS A 218 -12.19 4.40 -12.15
N ASP A 219 -11.65 3.31 -12.70
CA ASP A 219 -11.43 2.06 -11.98
C ASP A 219 -10.26 2.23 -10.99
N ILE A 220 -9.18 2.88 -11.42
CA ILE A 220 -8.04 3.23 -10.57
C ILE A 220 -8.47 4.19 -9.45
N GLN A 221 -9.31 5.18 -9.76
CA GLN A 221 -9.86 6.09 -8.77
C GLN A 221 -10.74 5.36 -7.75
N LYS A 222 -11.53 4.38 -8.21
CA LYS A 222 -12.33 3.51 -7.35
C LYS A 222 -11.43 2.66 -6.44
N MET A 223 -10.37 2.06 -6.98
CA MET A 223 -9.36 1.33 -6.20
C MET A 223 -8.75 2.19 -5.09
N LYS A 224 -8.38 3.44 -5.40
CA LYS A 224 -7.84 4.39 -4.42
C LYS A 224 -8.85 4.81 -3.36
N ASN A 225 -10.08 5.15 -3.76
CA ASN A 225 -11.09 5.71 -2.87
C ASN A 225 -11.75 4.66 -1.98
N GLU A 226 -11.99 3.47 -2.52
CA GLU A 226 -12.70 2.39 -1.82
C GLU A 226 -11.75 1.40 -1.15
N HIS A 227 -10.43 1.59 -1.31
CA HIS A 227 -9.39 0.67 -0.86
C HIS A 227 -9.70 -0.77 -1.29
N VAL A 228 -9.91 -0.98 -2.59
CA VAL A 228 -10.19 -2.30 -3.18
C VAL A 228 -8.95 -2.80 -3.94
N LYS A 229 -8.65 -4.10 -3.84
CA LYS A 229 -7.65 -4.79 -4.66
C LYS A 229 -8.26 -5.36 -5.92
N LEU A 230 -7.41 -5.59 -6.90
CA LEU A 230 -7.75 -6.29 -8.12
C LEU A 230 -7.56 -7.79 -7.88
N ASP A 231 -8.63 -8.56 -8.04
CA ASP A 231 -8.60 -10.02 -8.12
C ASP A 231 -8.99 -10.46 -9.54
N LEU A 232 -8.38 -11.54 -10.02
CA LEU A 232 -8.69 -12.14 -11.30
C LEU A 232 -9.49 -13.41 -11.10
N THR A 233 -10.55 -13.57 -11.88
CA THR A 233 -11.40 -14.77 -11.89
C THR A 233 -11.58 -15.29 -13.30
N ASN A 234 -11.93 -16.56 -13.44
CA ASN A 234 -12.46 -17.06 -14.71
C ASN A 234 -13.95 -16.71 -14.88
N ILE A 235 -14.54 -17.08 -16.01
CA ILE A 235 -15.97 -16.87 -16.32
C ILE A 235 -16.92 -17.50 -15.29
N LYS A 236 -16.45 -18.53 -14.55
CA LYS A 236 -17.20 -19.24 -13.50
C LYS A 236 -16.98 -18.63 -12.10
N ASP A 237 -16.44 -17.41 -12.05
CA ASP A 237 -16.10 -16.67 -10.82
C ASP A 237 -15.13 -17.42 -9.88
N LYS A 238 -14.33 -18.36 -10.41
CA LYS A 238 -13.25 -19.00 -9.66
C LYS A 238 -12.00 -18.12 -9.71
N ILE A 239 -11.41 -17.83 -8.56
CA ILE A 239 -10.19 -17.02 -8.43
C ILE A 239 -9.01 -17.71 -9.14
N ILE A 240 -8.24 -16.91 -9.88
CA ILE A 240 -6.99 -17.26 -10.54
C ILE A 240 -5.88 -16.66 -9.69
N GLU A 241 -5.03 -17.50 -9.11
CA GLU A 241 -3.95 -17.04 -8.21
C GLU A 241 -2.58 -17.62 -8.59
N SER A 242 -2.51 -18.40 -9.67
CA SER A 242 -1.29 -19.11 -10.06
C SER A 242 -1.18 -19.36 -11.57
N ASP A 243 0.04 -19.57 -12.05
CA ASP A 243 0.32 -19.95 -13.44
C ASP A 243 -0.42 -21.23 -13.85
N ASN A 244 -0.56 -22.17 -12.91
CA ASN A 244 -1.30 -23.41 -13.15
C ASN A 244 -2.78 -23.15 -13.40
N ASP A 245 -3.37 -22.14 -12.76
CA ASP A 245 -4.74 -21.74 -13.01
C ASP A 245 -4.85 -21.13 -14.42
N VAL A 246 -3.96 -20.21 -14.79
CA VAL A 246 -3.92 -19.60 -16.13
C VAL A 246 -3.79 -20.67 -17.22
N LYS A 247 -2.77 -21.53 -17.13
CA LYS A 247 -2.54 -22.62 -18.09
C LYS A 247 -3.73 -23.56 -18.20
N ARG A 248 -4.41 -23.85 -17.09
CA ARG A 248 -5.59 -24.72 -17.08
C ARG A 248 -6.78 -24.06 -17.78
N GLU A 249 -7.00 -22.76 -17.61
CA GLU A 249 -8.10 -22.07 -18.31
C GLU A 249 -7.82 -21.97 -19.82
N PHE A 250 -6.58 -21.71 -20.24
CA PHE A 250 -6.18 -21.76 -21.64
C PHE A 250 -6.38 -23.15 -22.27
N LYS A 251 -6.09 -24.24 -21.54
CA LYS A 251 -6.33 -25.62 -22.01
C LYS A 251 -7.81 -25.97 -22.20
N LYS A 252 -8.72 -25.27 -21.53
CA LYS A 252 -10.17 -25.52 -21.63
C LYS A 252 -10.82 -24.81 -22.81
N ASN A 253 -10.08 -23.99 -23.57
CA ASN A 253 -10.60 -23.06 -24.59
C ASN A 253 -11.63 -22.04 -24.05
N GLU A 254 -11.74 -21.88 -22.72
CA GLU A 254 -12.52 -20.82 -22.08
C GLU A 254 -11.59 -19.59 -21.91
N LEU A 255 -11.23 -18.95 -23.03
CA LEU A 255 -10.24 -17.86 -23.12
C LEU A 255 -10.82 -16.51 -22.64
N SER A 256 -11.40 -16.46 -21.45
CA SER A 256 -11.78 -15.18 -20.87
C SER A 256 -11.62 -15.15 -19.35
N PHE A 257 -11.07 -14.03 -18.87
CA PHE A 257 -10.91 -13.72 -17.46
C PHE A 257 -11.79 -12.53 -17.09
N LYS A 258 -11.99 -12.32 -15.79
CA LYS A 258 -12.78 -11.23 -15.25
C LYS A 258 -12.02 -10.58 -14.10
N ILE A 259 -11.89 -9.26 -14.17
CA ILE A 259 -11.39 -8.44 -13.08
C ILE A 259 -12.53 -8.21 -12.10
N ILE A 260 -12.27 -8.52 -10.84
CA ILE A 260 -13.15 -8.20 -9.72
C ILE A 260 -12.37 -7.29 -8.78
N LEU A 261 -12.96 -6.13 -8.44
CA LEU A 261 -12.42 -5.28 -7.41
C LEU A 261 -12.99 -5.71 -6.06
N THR A 262 -12.16 -6.35 -5.23
CA THR A 262 -12.56 -6.82 -3.90
C THR A 262 -12.03 -5.87 -2.84
N PRO A 263 -12.77 -5.60 -1.75
CA PRO A 263 -12.25 -4.78 -0.65
C PRO A 263 -10.90 -5.32 -0.16
N PHE A 264 -9.88 -4.45 -0.14
CA PHE A 264 -8.59 -4.76 0.46
C PHE A 264 -8.83 -4.88 1.95
N GLN A 265 -9.03 -6.09 2.44
CA GLN A 265 -8.94 -6.35 3.86
C GLN A 265 -7.46 -6.16 4.21
N PRO A 266 -7.07 -5.13 4.99
CA PRO A 266 -5.72 -5.08 5.50
C PRO A 266 -5.45 -6.41 6.19
N ILE A 267 -4.22 -6.92 6.09
CA ILE A 267 -3.81 -8.10 6.85
C ILE A 267 -3.92 -7.72 8.33
N ILE A 268 -5.05 -8.05 8.95
CA ILE A 268 -5.28 -7.83 10.38
C ILE A 268 -4.51 -8.95 11.08
N ASN A 269 -3.26 -8.67 11.41
CA ASN A 269 -2.47 -9.51 12.31
C ASN A 269 -3.03 -9.36 13.74
N GLY A 270 -4.18 -9.96 14.02
CA GLY A 270 -4.82 -9.85 15.33
C GLY A 270 -6.24 -10.41 15.41
N LYS A 271 -6.77 -10.47 16.63
CA LYS A 271 -8.19 -10.76 16.87
C LYS A 271 -9.04 -9.58 16.39
N THR A 272 -10.23 -9.84 15.87
CA THR A 272 -11.17 -8.77 15.48
C THR A 272 -12.51 -8.95 16.20
N LYS A 273 -13.20 -7.83 16.46
CA LYS A 273 -14.60 -7.82 16.86
C LYS A 273 -15.38 -6.89 15.95
N THR A 274 -16.38 -7.46 15.27
CA THR A 274 -17.30 -6.69 14.45
C THR A 274 -18.48 -6.22 15.29
N ILE A 275 -18.77 -4.92 15.26
CA ILE A 275 -19.96 -4.33 15.85
C ILE A 275 -21.00 -4.22 14.72
N LYS A 276 -22.16 -4.86 14.90
CA LYS A 276 -23.28 -4.87 13.94
C LYS A 276 -24.57 -4.32 14.56
N ASN A 277 -24.65 -4.30 15.89
CA ASN A 277 -25.81 -3.87 16.65
C ASN A 277 -25.32 -3.18 17.92
N ALA A 278 -24.92 -1.92 17.81
CA ALA A 278 -24.51 -1.14 18.98
C ALA A 278 -25.69 -0.39 19.61
N LEU A 279 -25.60 -0.18 20.92
CA LEU A 279 -26.28 0.95 21.56
C LEU A 279 -25.32 2.15 21.58
N VAL A 280 -25.78 3.28 21.08
CA VAL A 280 -25.08 4.56 21.11
C VAL A 280 -25.80 5.50 22.08
N ILE A 281 -25.10 5.97 23.11
CA ILE A 281 -25.60 6.88 24.13
C ILE A 281 -24.86 8.21 23.99
N MET A 282 -25.56 9.29 23.66
CA MET A 282 -24.97 10.63 23.52
C MET A 282 -25.46 11.58 24.63
N ILE A 283 -24.51 12.19 25.32
CA ILE A 283 -24.74 13.31 26.25
C ILE A 283 -24.22 14.56 25.55
N ALA A 284 -25.12 15.48 25.20
CA ALA A 284 -24.81 16.69 24.46
C ALA A 284 -25.28 17.91 25.24
N ILE A 285 -24.34 18.64 25.88
CA ILE A 285 -24.64 19.82 26.69
C ILE A 285 -24.18 21.07 25.94
N SER A 286 -25.15 21.82 25.41
CA SER A 286 -24.89 23.02 24.59
C SER A 286 -25.35 24.32 25.26
N GLU A 287 -26.24 24.25 26.24
CA GLU A 287 -26.88 25.40 26.86
C GLU A 287 -26.57 25.42 28.36
N TYR A 288 -26.08 26.54 28.89
CA TYR A 288 -25.63 26.70 30.27
C TYR A 288 -26.36 27.85 30.97
N ASN A 289 -26.65 27.67 32.26
CA ASN A 289 -27.37 28.66 33.07
C ASN A 289 -26.55 29.93 33.26
N ASP A 290 -25.24 29.78 33.49
CA ASP A 290 -24.28 30.88 33.55
C ASP A 290 -23.50 30.96 32.24
N ASN A 291 -24.07 31.69 31.29
CA ASN A 291 -23.46 31.93 29.98
C ASN A 291 -22.26 32.90 30.02
N THR A 292 -21.92 33.45 31.20
CA THR A 292 -20.73 34.29 31.38
C THR A 292 -19.51 33.45 31.71
N GLN A 293 -19.66 32.47 32.62
CA GLN A 293 -18.62 31.52 32.95
C GLN A 293 -18.50 30.42 31.90
N TRP A 294 -19.64 29.89 31.43
CA TRP A 294 -19.72 28.77 30.50
C TRP A 294 -20.53 29.19 29.26
N PRO A 295 -19.87 29.75 28.24
CA PRO A 295 -20.57 30.15 27.01
C PRO A 295 -21.29 28.96 26.37
N ASN A 296 -22.49 29.20 25.84
CA ASN A 296 -23.22 28.19 25.08
C ASN A 296 -22.38 27.69 23.89
N LEU A 297 -22.54 26.39 23.59
CA LEU A 297 -21.82 25.67 22.54
C LEU A 297 -22.80 25.29 21.42
N PRO A 298 -23.23 26.24 20.58
CA PRO A 298 -24.29 26.00 19.60
C PRO A 298 -23.97 24.85 18.65
N ASN A 299 -22.70 24.64 18.29
CA ASN A 299 -22.35 23.59 17.32
C ASN A 299 -22.51 22.17 17.90
N VAL A 300 -22.45 21.99 19.22
CA VAL A 300 -22.80 20.71 19.86
C VAL A 300 -24.22 20.25 19.47
N LYS A 301 -25.19 21.18 19.49
CA LYS A 301 -26.59 20.89 19.12
C LYS A 301 -26.79 20.91 17.61
N GLU A 302 -26.20 21.89 16.93
CA GLU A 302 -26.48 22.15 15.52
C GLU A 302 -25.74 21.21 14.56
N LYS A 303 -24.56 20.74 14.95
CA LYS A 303 -23.63 19.96 14.13
C LYS A 303 -23.25 18.63 14.76
N ASP A 304 -22.67 18.59 15.96
CA ASP A 304 -22.18 17.33 16.55
C ASP A 304 -23.26 16.27 16.69
N LEU A 305 -24.41 16.65 17.28
CA LEU A 305 -25.57 15.77 17.40
C LEU A 305 -26.01 15.23 16.03
N LYS A 306 -26.09 16.10 15.01
CA LYS A 306 -26.49 15.69 13.65
C LYS A 306 -25.46 14.79 12.99
N ASN A 307 -24.17 15.05 13.21
CA ASN A 307 -23.08 14.27 12.63
C ASN A 307 -23.08 12.84 13.19
N PHE A 308 -23.20 12.70 14.51
CA PHE A 308 -23.24 11.39 15.15
C PHE A 308 -24.56 10.66 14.91
N GLU A 309 -25.69 11.36 14.85
CA GLU A 309 -26.98 10.77 14.44
C GLU A 309 -26.90 10.25 12.99
N GLN A 310 -26.34 11.05 12.07
CA GLN A 310 -26.12 10.62 10.68
C GLN A 310 -25.21 9.40 10.61
N LEU A 311 -24.10 9.39 11.33
CA LEU A 311 -23.15 8.28 11.31
C LEU A 311 -23.74 7.01 11.93
N PHE A 312 -24.16 7.07 13.19
CA PHE A 312 -24.50 5.86 13.94
C PHE A 312 -25.93 5.40 13.70
N GLN A 313 -26.89 6.33 13.64
CA GLN A 313 -28.30 5.96 13.46
C GLN A 313 -28.68 5.77 12.00
N LYS A 314 -28.24 6.67 11.09
CA LYS A 314 -28.68 6.63 9.69
C LYS A 314 -27.79 5.76 8.82
N GLU A 315 -26.46 5.93 8.89
CA GLU A 315 -25.52 5.14 8.09
C GLU A 315 -25.34 3.73 8.66
N LEU A 316 -24.99 3.60 9.94
CA LEU A 316 -24.73 2.28 10.55
C LEU A 316 -25.99 1.57 11.07
N ASN A 317 -27.13 2.27 11.16
CA ASN A 317 -28.41 1.72 11.62
C ASN A 317 -28.36 1.13 13.05
N TYR A 318 -27.58 1.76 13.93
CA TYR A 318 -27.48 1.41 15.35
C TYR A 318 -28.58 2.09 16.17
N THR A 319 -28.86 1.56 17.36
CA THR A 319 -29.77 2.21 18.29
C THR A 319 -29.10 3.45 18.86
N PHE A 320 -29.73 4.62 18.72
CA PHE A 320 -29.16 5.90 19.12
C PHE A 320 -30.07 6.58 20.15
N GLU A 321 -29.55 6.79 21.36
CA GLU A 321 -30.22 7.50 22.45
C GLU A 321 -29.44 8.74 22.80
N TRP A 322 -30.11 9.89 22.83
CA TRP A 322 -29.50 11.13 23.30
C TRP A 322 -30.41 11.81 24.32
N SER A 323 -29.80 12.66 25.14
CA SER A 323 -30.53 13.45 26.12
C SER A 323 -31.42 14.46 25.41
N GLN A 324 -32.74 14.21 25.34
CA GLN A 324 -33.75 15.03 24.63
C GLN A 324 -33.77 16.54 24.96
N SER A 325 -32.92 17.02 25.87
CA SER A 325 -32.58 18.42 26.12
C SER A 325 -31.06 18.61 26.08
N THR A 326 -30.61 19.72 25.49
CA THR A 326 -29.20 20.14 25.51
C THR A 326 -28.84 21.07 26.67
N GLN A 327 -29.83 21.42 27.50
CA GLN A 327 -29.66 22.04 28.79
C GLN A 327 -29.88 20.96 29.87
N MET A 328 -28.80 20.43 30.43
CA MET A 328 -28.82 19.35 31.42
C MET A 328 -28.03 19.71 32.67
N ILE A 329 -28.72 19.81 33.80
CA ILE A 329 -28.07 19.90 35.12
C ILE A 329 -27.46 18.54 35.52
N ARG A 330 -26.54 18.52 36.48
CA ARG A 330 -25.85 17.30 36.94
C ARG A 330 -26.79 16.12 37.25
N GLN A 331 -27.88 16.37 37.98
CA GLN A 331 -28.87 15.33 38.30
C GLN A 331 -29.61 14.83 37.05
N GLY A 332 -29.81 15.70 36.05
CA GLY A 332 -30.42 15.34 34.78
C GLY A 332 -29.57 14.34 34.01
N VAL A 333 -28.24 14.53 33.97
CA VAL A 333 -27.31 13.59 33.31
C VAL A 333 -27.34 12.22 33.99
N GLN A 334 -27.30 12.19 35.33
CA GLN A 334 -27.39 10.94 36.09
C GLN A 334 -28.74 10.23 35.87
N SER A 335 -29.84 10.99 35.88
CA SER A 335 -31.19 10.47 35.61
C SER A 335 -31.29 9.89 34.21
N PHE A 336 -30.74 10.59 33.21
CA PHE A 336 -30.71 10.12 31.82
C PHE A 336 -29.98 8.78 31.70
N LEU A 337 -28.75 8.68 32.21
CA LEU A 337 -27.98 7.43 32.16
C LEU A 337 -28.70 6.27 32.86
N THR A 338 -29.26 6.52 34.05
CA THR A 338 -30.00 5.51 34.81
C THR A 338 -31.23 5.01 34.02
N LYS A 339 -31.99 5.93 33.43
CA LYS A 339 -33.15 5.60 32.61
C LYS A 339 -32.76 4.84 31.35
N THR A 340 -31.66 5.22 30.70
CA THR A 340 -31.15 4.54 29.49
C THR A 340 -30.71 3.12 29.81
N ILE A 341 -29.97 2.91 30.90
CA ILE A 341 -29.56 1.58 31.38
C ILE A 341 -30.78 0.68 31.61
N ALA A 342 -31.81 1.20 32.28
CA ALA A 342 -33.04 0.45 32.56
C ALA A 342 -33.88 0.19 31.30
N LYS A 343 -34.06 1.20 30.44
CA LYS A 343 -34.85 1.12 29.20
C LYS A 343 -34.30 0.06 28.25
N HIS A 344 -32.98 -0.02 28.13
CA HIS A 344 -32.29 -0.95 27.23
C HIS A 344 -31.86 -2.25 27.91
N ASP A 345 -32.16 -2.37 29.20
CA ASP A 345 -31.87 -3.53 30.03
C ASP A 345 -30.40 -3.98 29.91
N LEU A 346 -29.48 -3.02 30.12
CA LEU A 346 -28.06 -3.23 29.84
C LEU A 346 -27.37 -4.23 30.79
N HIS A 347 -27.98 -4.54 31.93
CA HIS A 347 -27.43 -5.56 32.83
C HIS A 347 -27.60 -6.96 32.26
N GLU A 348 -28.73 -7.25 31.61
CA GLU A 348 -29.01 -8.54 30.98
C GLU A 348 -28.72 -8.54 29.47
N ASN A 349 -28.61 -7.35 28.85
CA ASN A 349 -28.42 -7.14 27.42
C ASN A 349 -29.46 -7.91 26.56
N THR A 350 -30.74 -7.85 26.96
CA THR A 350 -31.83 -8.57 26.27
C THR A 350 -32.01 -8.14 24.81
N ASN A 351 -31.59 -6.93 24.48
CA ASN A 351 -31.54 -6.37 23.12
C ASN A 351 -30.39 -6.92 22.25
N LYS A 352 -29.51 -7.78 22.82
CA LYS A 352 -28.39 -8.43 22.14
C LYS A 352 -27.47 -7.44 21.44
N TYR A 353 -27.13 -6.35 22.13
CA TYR A 353 -26.11 -5.43 21.64
C TYR A 353 -24.75 -6.14 21.60
N ASP A 354 -23.99 -5.91 20.53
CA ASP A 354 -22.64 -6.45 20.35
C ASP A 354 -21.55 -5.38 20.52
N GLY A 355 -21.96 -4.16 20.89
CA GLY A 355 -21.07 -3.05 21.24
C GLY A 355 -21.82 -1.94 21.99
N LEU A 356 -21.07 -1.15 22.74
CA LEU A 356 -21.57 0.04 23.43
C LEU A 356 -20.72 1.25 23.03
N ILE A 357 -21.37 2.33 22.60
CA ILE A 357 -20.70 3.58 22.23
C ILE A 357 -21.28 4.70 23.09
N ILE A 358 -20.43 5.42 23.83
CA ILE A 358 -20.83 6.56 24.66
C ILE A 358 -20.14 7.80 24.13
N ILE A 359 -20.93 8.82 23.80
CA ILE A 359 -20.47 10.09 23.24
C ILE A 359 -20.77 11.20 24.23
N ILE A 360 -19.76 12.01 24.56
CA ILE A 360 -19.88 13.13 25.49
C ILE A 360 -19.42 14.39 24.77
N CYS A 361 -20.32 15.37 24.62
CA CYS A 361 -20.01 16.67 24.03
C CYS A 361 -20.44 17.79 24.97
N GLY A 362 -19.53 18.72 25.27
CA GLY A 362 -19.81 19.86 26.14
C GLY A 362 -18.54 20.51 26.68
N HIS A 363 -18.69 21.41 27.66
CA HIS A 363 -17.54 21.97 28.37
C HIS A 363 -16.88 20.90 29.25
N GLY A 364 -15.56 20.94 29.29
CA GLY A 364 -14.78 20.07 30.16
C GLY A 364 -13.74 20.83 30.95
N GLU A 365 -13.28 20.24 32.05
CA GLU A 365 -12.36 20.84 32.99
C GLU A 365 -11.26 19.83 33.40
N ASP A 366 -10.21 20.33 34.06
CA ASP A 366 -9.15 19.52 34.67
C ASP A 366 -9.71 18.30 35.45
N GLY A 367 -9.00 17.17 35.35
CA GLY A 367 -9.38 15.94 36.05
C GLY A 367 -10.49 15.14 35.36
N ASN A 368 -10.60 15.21 34.03
CA ASN A 368 -11.59 14.48 33.23
C ASN A 368 -13.04 14.80 33.68
N MET A 369 -13.34 16.08 33.86
CA MET A 369 -14.66 16.54 34.32
C MET A 369 -15.48 17.08 33.16
N LEU A 370 -16.75 16.69 33.08
CA LEU A 370 -17.77 17.31 32.23
C LEU A 370 -18.52 18.38 33.04
N VAL A 371 -18.73 19.56 32.46
CA VAL A 371 -19.52 20.63 33.08
C VAL A 371 -20.97 20.50 32.67
N ALA A 372 -21.87 20.41 33.64
CA ALA A 372 -23.31 20.42 33.43
C ALA A 372 -23.85 21.85 33.28
N SER A 373 -25.08 22.01 32.80
CA SER A 373 -25.72 23.33 32.60
C SER A 373 -25.87 24.15 33.88
N ASP A 374 -25.90 23.52 35.06
CA ASP A 374 -25.89 24.20 36.36
C ASP A 374 -24.48 24.55 36.86
N GLY A 375 -23.45 24.44 36.01
CA GLY A 375 -22.05 24.72 36.32
C GLY A 375 -21.39 23.67 37.21
N LYS A 376 -22.08 22.56 37.52
CA LYS A 376 -21.54 21.49 38.37
C LYS A 376 -20.78 20.47 37.53
N TYR A 377 -19.76 19.90 38.13
CA TYR A 377 -18.89 18.90 37.48
C TYR A 377 -19.43 17.48 37.62
N ILE A 378 -19.18 16.68 36.58
CA ILE A 378 -19.46 15.24 36.50
C ILE A 378 -18.16 14.55 36.12
N SER A 379 -17.71 13.58 36.91
CA SER A 379 -16.52 12.81 36.56
C SER A 379 -16.83 11.87 35.40
N ILE A 380 -16.07 12.02 34.30
CA ILE A 380 -16.12 11.11 33.16
C ILE A 380 -15.58 9.74 33.56
N ASP A 381 -14.62 9.68 34.47
CA ASP A 381 -14.08 8.42 34.99
C ASP A 381 -15.13 7.64 35.80
N GLU A 382 -15.93 8.31 36.64
CA GLU A 382 -17.06 7.67 37.34
C GLU A 382 -18.14 7.18 36.35
N MET A 383 -18.41 7.96 35.31
CA MET A 383 -19.34 7.58 34.25
C MET A 383 -18.85 6.34 33.52
N ARG A 384 -17.58 6.32 33.07
CA ARG A 384 -16.93 5.17 32.45
C ARG A 384 -16.96 3.94 33.35
N ALA A 385 -16.63 4.11 34.62
CA ALA A 385 -16.64 3.03 35.62
C ALA A 385 -18.04 2.44 35.85
N SER A 386 -19.11 3.14 35.46
CA SER A 386 -20.48 2.60 35.51
C SER A 386 -20.73 1.53 34.43
N PHE A 387 -19.88 1.45 33.41
CA PHE A 387 -19.96 0.49 32.30
C PHE A 387 -18.81 -0.52 32.29
N ASN A 388 -18.06 -0.65 33.39
CA ASN A 388 -16.96 -1.61 33.48
C ASN A 388 -17.47 -3.07 33.47
N CYS A 389 -16.54 -4.01 33.32
CA CYS A 389 -16.85 -5.44 33.21
C CYS A 389 -17.53 -6.06 34.44
N TYR A 390 -17.49 -5.40 35.60
CA TYR A 390 -18.14 -5.88 36.83
C TYR A 390 -19.56 -5.35 36.96
N LYS A 391 -19.79 -4.08 36.63
CA LYS A 391 -21.13 -3.47 36.70
C LYS A 391 -22.00 -3.84 35.51
N MET A 392 -21.39 -4.11 34.36
CA MET A 392 -22.06 -4.51 33.12
C MET A 392 -21.49 -5.84 32.63
N GLU A 393 -21.74 -6.91 33.38
CA GLU A 393 -21.18 -8.24 33.10
C GLU A 393 -21.55 -8.77 31.71
N ALA A 394 -22.78 -8.51 31.24
CA ALA A 394 -23.21 -8.84 29.88
C ALA A 394 -22.41 -8.14 28.76
N PHE A 395 -21.65 -7.09 29.08
CA PHE A 395 -20.78 -6.34 28.17
C PHE A 395 -19.29 -6.59 28.41
N LYS A 396 -18.91 -7.51 29.32
CA LYS A 396 -17.50 -7.77 29.68
C LYS A 396 -16.60 -7.97 28.47
N ASP A 397 -17.02 -8.84 27.55
CA ASP A 397 -16.26 -9.19 26.35
C ASP A 397 -16.71 -8.42 25.10
N LEU A 398 -17.52 -7.38 25.23
CA LEU A 398 -17.98 -6.56 24.11
C LEU A 398 -17.16 -5.26 23.99
N PRO A 399 -16.93 -4.75 22.76
CA PRO A 399 -16.30 -3.45 22.56
C PRO A 399 -17.09 -2.33 23.25
N LYS A 400 -16.40 -1.52 24.06
CA LYS A 400 -16.93 -0.31 24.68
C LYS A 400 -16.13 0.87 24.18
N ILE A 401 -16.76 1.78 23.44
CA ILE A 401 -16.10 2.95 22.85
C ILE A 401 -16.59 4.20 23.57
N LEU A 402 -15.69 5.00 24.13
CA LEU A 402 -16.00 6.34 24.65
C LEU A 402 -15.41 7.39 23.70
N ILE A 403 -16.26 8.29 23.20
CA ILE A 403 -15.86 9.45 22.38
C ILE A 403 -16.16 10.70 23.20
N ILE A 404 -15.13 11.49 23.49
CA ILE A 404 -15.23 12.63 24.39
C ILE A 404 -14.74 13.87 23.64
N ASP A 405 -15.70 14.72 23.31
CA ASP A 405 -15.46 16.02 22.68
C ASP A 405 -15.69 17.15 23.69
N SER A 406 -14.67 17.39 24.51
CA SER A 406 -14.66 18.43 25.54
C SER A 406 -13.24 18.90 25.82
N CYS A 407 -13.11 20.12 26.37
CA CYS A 407 -11.85 20.61 26.92
C CYS A 407 -11.32 19.66 28.02
N ARG A 408 -10.01 19.68 28.26
CA ARG A 408 -9.36 18.93 29.36
C ARG A 408 -8.50 19.84 30.23
N GLY A 409 -9.04 21.03 30.52
CA GLY A 409 -8.42 22.10 31.31
C GLY A 409 -7.42 22.97 30.55
N GLU A 410 -6.78 23.91 31.26
CA GLU A 410 -5.85 24.92 30.71
C GLU A 410 -4.44 24.86 31.29
N ASN A 411 -4.19 23.92 32.20
CA ASN A 411 -2.92 23.85 32.89
C ASN A 411 -1.92 23.00 32.08
N ILE A 412 -0.89 23.68 31.54
CA ILE A 412 0.39 23.05 31.12
C ILE A 412 0.86 22.15 32.28
N PRO A 413 1.42 20.94 32.04
CA PRO A 413 1.91 20.12 33.13
C PRO A 413 2.99 20.87 33.91
N LYS A 414 2.77 21.05 35.22
CA LYS A 414 3.90 21.01 36.14
C LYS A 414 4.32 19.54 36.20
N SER A 415 5.49 19.24 35.64
CA SER A 415 6.21 18.00 35.86
C SER A 415 6.67 17.94 37.32
N TYR A 416 5.91 17.27 38.18
CA TYR A 416 6.48 16.67 39.39
C TYR A 416 5.83 15.32 39.71
N GLU A 417 6.72 14.45 40.19
CA GLU A 417 6.56 13.03 40.42
C GLU A 417 5.36 12.67 41.30
N ILE A 418 4.66 11.60 40.93
CA ILE A 418 3.90 10.80 41.88
C ILE A 418 4.84 9.73 42.42
N VAL A 419 5.35 9.95 43.64
CA VAL A 419 5.90 8.86 44.45
C VAL A 419 4.75 7.96 44.85
N THR A 420 4.67 6.76 44.28
CA THR A 420 3.84 5.69 44.86
C THR A 420 4.69 4.86 45.82
N ARG A 421 4.49 5.06 47.13
CA ARG A 421 4.82 4.06 48.15
C ARG A 421 3.54 3.66 48.85
N GLY A 422 3.10 2.43 48.64
CA GLY A 422 1.91 1.89 49.30
C GLY A 422 1.85 0.38 49.24
N ASN A 423 2.24 -0.27 50.33
CA ASN A 423 1.93 -1.68 50.62
C ASN A 423 0.43 -1.77 50.94
N LYS A 424 -0.41 -2.00 49.93
CA LYS A 424 -1.81 -2.42 50.09
C LYS A 424 -2.10 -3.51 49.07
N MET A 425 -2.85 -4.55 49.45
CA MET A 425 -3.31 -5.59 48.53
C MET A 425 -3.97 -4.93 47.31
N LEU A 426 -3.37 -5.14 46.15
CA LEU A 426 -3.86 -4.65 44.87
C LEU A 426 -4.88 -5.67 44.34
N HIS A 427 -6.11 -5.23 44.12
CA HIS A 427 -7.05 -5.95 43.25
C HIS A 427 -6.65 -5.69 41.79
N GLY A 428 -6.81 -6.68 40.90
CA GLY A 428 -6.53 -6.51 39.47
C GLY A 428 -7.37 -5.39 38.84
N HIS A 429 -6.86 -4.74 37.78
CA HIS A 429 -7.59 -3.68 37.08
C HIS A 429 -8.84 -4.23 36.38
N ASN A 430 -9.84 -3.37 36.15
CA ASN A 430 -11.12 -3.73 35.58
C ASN A 430 -11.50 -2.88 34.35
N ASP A 431 -10.47 -2.29 33.74
CA ASP A 431 -10.59 -1.30 32.67
C ASP A 431 -10.41 -1.90 31.27
N ASP A 432 -10.44 -3.23 31.14
CA ASP A 432 -10.26 -3.92 29.87
C ASP A 432 -11.44 -3.74 28.92
N GLY A 433 -11.16 -3.73 27.61
CA GLY A 433 -12.18 -3.69 26.56
C GLY A 433 -12.77 -2.30 26.28
N PHE A 434 -12.11 -1.25 26.75
CA PHE A 434 -12.42 0.14 26.40
C PHE A 434 -11.48 0.69 25.33
N LEU A 435 -12.07 1.39 24.36
CA LEU A 435 -11.39 2.33 23.48
C LEU A 435 -11.91 3.73 23.80
N ILE A 436 -11.05 4.59 24.35
CA ILE A 436 -11.40 5.97 24.72
C ILE A 436 -10.74 6.90 23.73
N ILE A 437 -11.51 7.83 23.17
CA ILE A 437 -11.07 8.82 22.19
C ILE A 437 -11.40 10.20 22.74
N TRP A 438 -10.39 11.04 22.94
CA TRP A 438 -10.54 12.44 23.34
C TRP A 438 -10.28 13.34 22.14
N SER A 439 -11.03 14.44 21.99
CA SER A 439 -10.74 15.45 20.96
C SER A 439 -9.46 16.25 21.21
N THR A 440 -8.96 16.24 22.45
CA THR A 440 -7.71 16.91 22.84
C THR A 440 -6.94 16.18 23.96
N THR A 441 -5.67 16.52 24.12
CA THR A 441 -4.81 16.04 25.21
C THR A 441 -5.07 16.81 26.51
N LYS A 442 -4.64 16.26 27.65
CA LYS A 442 -4.76 16.95 28.95
C LYS A 442 -4.12 18.35 28.92
N GLY A 443 -4.75 19.32 29.59
CA GLY A 443 -4.28 20.70 29.70
C GLY A 443 -4.60 21.59 28.50
N HIS A 444 -5.41 21.10 27.54
CA HIS A 444 -5.76 21.84 26.33
C HIS A 444 -7.28 22.05 26.22
N ARG A 445 -7.66 23.17 25.59
CA ARG A 445 -9.03 23.51 25.21
C ARG A 445 -9.35 23.04 23.79
N VAL A 446 -10.64 22.90 23.50
CA VAL A 446 -11.19 22.60 22.17
C VAL A 446 -12.15 23.72 21.78
N VAL A 447 -12.14 24.11 20.51
CA VAL A 447 -13.06 25.13 19.98
C VAL A 447 -14.32 24.46 19.46
N ASP A 448 -15.48 25.10 19.69
CA ASP A 448 -16.81 24.69 19.21
C ASP A 448 -16.91 24.75 17.67
N LEU A 449 -16.25 23.82 16.98
CA LEU A 449 -16.22 23.70 15.51
C LEU A 449 -16.81 22.38 15.01
N SER A 450 -17.05 21.42 15.90
CA SER A 450 -17.53 20.07 15.56
C SER A 450 -16.60 19.31 14.61
N LEU A 451 -15.30 19.61 14.66
CA LEU A 451 -14.34 19.05 13.70
C LEU A 451 -14.16 17.55 13.92
N LEU A 452 -14.10 17.10 15.17
CA LEU A 452 -14.00 15.67 15.49
C LEU A 452 -15.21 14.90 14.94
N SER A 453 -16.44 15.31 15.27
CA SER A 453 -17.63 14.59 14.82
C SER A 453 -17.78 14.58 13.29
N GLN A 454 -17.41 15.67 12.63
CA GLN A 454 -17.45 15.78 11.18
C GLN A 454 -16.44 14.83 10.51
N CYS A 455 -15.18 14.83 10.97
CA CYS A 455 -14.16 13.92 10.43
C CYS A 455 -14.48 12.45 10.74
N MET A 456 -14.95 12.14 11.96
CA MET A 456 -15.40 10.78 12.29
C MET A 456 -16.52 10.31 11.35
N LYS A 457 -17.52 11.16 11.09
CA LYS A 457 -18.59 10.84 10.14
C LYS A 457 -18.03 10.55 8.75
N ASN A 458 -17.17 11.43 8.22
CA ASN A 458 -16.60 11.31 6.88
C ASN A 458 -15.78 10.04 6.70
N VAL A 459 -14.78 9.84 7.58
CA VAL A 459 -13.87 8.69 7.50
C VAL A 459 -14.60 7.39 7.73
N VAL A 460 -15.42 7.29 8.78
CA VAL A 460 -16.09 6.02 9.09
C VAL A 460 -17.04 5.65 7.97
N THR A 461 -17.86 6.59 7.48
CA THR A 461 -18.81 6.35 6.37
C THR A 461 -18.11 5.86 5.10
N SER A 462 -16.96 6.44 4.76
CA SER A 462 -16.22 6.07 3.55
C SER A 462 -15.55 4.71 3.65
N LYS A 463 -15.10 4.28 4.84
CA LYS A 463 -14.23 3.11 4.98
C LYS A 463 -14.87 1.88 5.64
N TYR A 464 -16.00 2.00 6.36
CA TYR A 464 -16.53 0.85 7.11
C TYR A 464 -16.97 -0.32 6.21
N LYS A 465 -17.43 -0.04 4.99
CA LYS A 465 -17.93 -1.06 4.06
C LYS A 465 -16.85 -2.03 3.57
N SER A 466 -15.58 -1.61 3.57
CA SER A 466 -14.45 -2.47 3.21
C SER A 466 -13.95 -3.33 4.37
N GLY A 467 -14.59 -3.25 5.55
CA GLY A 467 -14.11 -3.92 6.76
C GLY A 467 -12.86 -3.26 7.36
N TYR A 468 -12.59 -2.01 7.00
CA TYR A 468 -11.41 -1.28 7.43
C TYR A 468 -11.38 -1.14 8.98
N PRO A 469 -10.28 -1.50 9.66
CA PRO A 469 -10.20 -1.45 11.12
C PRO A 469 -10.38 -0.03 11.66
N PHE A 470 -11.16 0.11 12.73
CA PHE A 470 -11.44 1.42 13.33
C PHE A 470 -10.17 2.10 13.86
N LYS A 471 -9.20 1.32 14.36
CA LYS A 471 -7.89 1.85 14.77
C LYS A 471 -7.17 2.60 13.63
N ARG A 472 -7.23 2.08 12.40
CA ARG A 472 -6.70 2.74 11.20
C ARG A 472 -7.55 3.94 10.80
N MET A 473 -8.88 3.84 10.90
CA MET A 473 -9.76 5.01 10.72
C MET A 473 -9.39 6.15 11.69
N LEU A 474 -8.97 5.85 12.93
CA LEU A 474 -8.54 6.89 13.87
C LEU A 474 -7.25 7.60 13.40
N GLU A 475 -6.34 6.90 12.73
CA GLU A 475 -5.18 7.51 12.09
C GLU A 475 -5.62 8.45 10.96
N ASP A 476 -6.57 8.01 10.12
CA ASP A 476 -7.15 8.83 9.06
C ASP A 476 -7.89 10.06 9.60
N ILE A 477 -8.68 9.89 10.67
CA ILE A 477 -9.42 10.99 11.33
C ILE A 477 -8.44 12.03 11.83
N ARG A 478 -7.32 11.63 12.46
CA ARG A 478 -6.26 12.54 12.88
C ARG A 478 -5.65 13.29 11.70
N THR A 479 -5.38 12.59 10.60
CA THR A 479 -4.85 13.20 9.39
C THR A 479 -5.83 14.21 8.80
N GLU A 480 -7.12 13.84 8.67
CA GLU A 480 -8.16 14.74 8.14
C GLU A 480 -8.30 16.00 9.02
N ILE A 481 -8.32 15.84 10.35
CA ILE A 481 -8.33 16.96 11.30
C ILE A 481 -7.14 17.89 11.07
N ARG A 482 -5.91 17.34 10.95
CA ARG A 482 -4.67 18.12 10.72
C ARG A 482 -4.66 18.87 9.40
N THR A 483 -5.40 18.40 8.39
CA THR A 483 -5.51 19.08 7.10
C THR A 483 -6.56 20.21 7.09
N ASN A 484 -7.40 20.31 8.11
CA ASN A 484 -8.43 21.34 8.20
C ASN A 484 -7.88 22.65 8.78
N LYS A 485 -8.55 23.76 8.46
CA LYS A 485 -8.29 25.03 9.14
C LYS A 485 -8.70 24.90 10.61
N SER A 486 -7.97 25.53 11.52
CA SER A 486 -8.21 25.44 12.97
C SER A 486 -7.88 24.08 13.60
N SER A 487 -7.07 23.26 12.92
CA SER A 487 -6.60 21.97 13.44
C SER A 487 -5.78 22.10 14.72
N GLU A 488 -5.15 23.26 14.96
CA GLU A 488 -4.33 23.53 16.15
C GLU A 488 -5.09 23.40 17.47
N TRP A 489 -6.43 23.41 17.42
CA TRP A 489 -7.31 23.25 18.59
C TRP A 489 -7.73 21.80 18.86
N TYR A 490 -7.29 20.86 18.03
CA TYR A 490 -7.63 19.45 18.13
C TYR A 490 -6.37 18.59 18.18
N CYS A 491 -6.27 17.74 19.20
CA CYS A 491 -5.18 16.77 19.34
C CYS A 491 -5.77 15.43 19.81
N VAL A 492 -6.24 14.63 18.86
CA VAL A 492 -7.02 13.42 19.16
C VAL A 492 -6.17 12.36 19.87
N GLU A 493 -6.38 12.21 21.18
CA GLU A 493 -5.75 11.20 22.02
C GLU A 493 -6.64 9.95 22.06
N SER A 494 -6.05 8.76 21.87
CA SER A 494 -6.77 7.50 22.07
C SER A 494 -6.09 6.64 23.13
N GLN A 495 -6.89 6.07 24.03
CA GLN A 495 -6.44 5.07 25.01
C GLN A 495 -7.16 3.77 24.70
N ASP A 496 -6.40 2.75 24.35
CA ASP A 496 -6.92 1.47 23.87
C ASP A 496 -6.47 0.35 24.81
N THR A 497 -7.44 -0.26 25.48
CA THR A 497 -7.24 -1.41 26.38
C THR A 497 -7.77 -2.70 25.76
N THR A 498 -8.15 -2.66 24.48
CA THR A 498 -8.65 -3.83 23.77
C THR A 498 -7.48 -4.69 23.27
N ASN A 499 -7.70 -5.99 23.14
CA ASN A 499 -6.74 -6.94 22.54
C ASN A 499 -7.19 -7.42 21.15
N TYR A 500 -8.04 -6.62 20.50
CA TYR A 500 -8.64 -6.90 19.20
C TYR A 500 -8.88 -5.60 18.44
N ASP A 501 -8.87 -5.66 17.11
CA ASP A 501 -9.34 -4.55 16.28
C ASP A 501 -10.88 -4.52 16.22
N ILE A 502 -11.43 -3.32 16.21
CA ILE A 502 -12.88 -3.09 16.07
C ILE A 502 -13.20 -2.83 14.60
N ILE A 503 -14.21 -3.53 14.07
CA ILE A 503 -14.74 -3.32 12.72
C ILE A 503 -16.20 -2.89 12.84
N PHE A 504 -16.58 -1.77 12.22
CA PHE A 504 -17.98 -1.38 12.12
C PHE A 504 -18.65 -2.06 10.94
N GLN A 505 -19.91 -2.45 11.13
CA GLN A 505 -20.74 -2.98 10.06
C GLN A 505 -22.16 -2.46 10.21
N GLN A 506 -22.74 -2.01 9.10
CA GLN A 506 -24.13 -1.56 9.08
C GLN A 506 -25.08 -2.68 9.51
N ARG A 507 -26.00 -2.35 10.43
CA ARG A 507 -27.05 -3.27 10.87
C ARG A 507 -28.03 -3.51 9.74
N LYS A 508 -28.18 -4.78 9.33
CA LYS A 508 -29.21 -5.16 8.36
C LYS A 508 -30.60 -5.00 8.99
N PRO A 509 -31.59 -4.44 8.27
CA PRO A 509 -32.98 -4.45 8.73
C PRO A 509 -33.41 -5.90 8.98
N VAL A 510 -34.06 -6.12 10.12
CA VAL A 510 -34.61 -7.43 10.53
C VAL A 510 -35.93 -7.66 9.83
#